data_AF-A0A957YQ01-F1
#
_entry.id   AF-A0A957YQ01-F1
#
_cell.length_a   1.000
_cell.length_b   1.000
_cell.length_c   1.000
_cell.angle_alpha   90.00
_cell.angle_beta   90.00
_cell.angle_gamma   90.00
#
_symmetry.space_group_name_H-M   'P 1'
#
loop_
_entity.id
_entity.type
_entity.pdbx_description
1 polymer ?
#
loop_
_entity_poly.entity_id
_entity_poly.type
_entity_poly.pdbx_seq_one_letter_code
_entity_poly.pdbx_strand_id
1 'polypeptide(L)'
;MNESSLKKALTKINLGGLRYFDSTGSTNDEALAWAAGGAKDFSLVVADEQTQGRGRLNRTWFTPKGTAIAMSLILRPTPPMRTHLSRTVGLAALSIADFQFSNTAKKQKFEHPF
;
A
#
# COMPACT_ATOMS: atom_id res chain seq x y z
N MET A 1 -1.98 -9.73 -11.69
CA MET A 1 -3.23 -9.26 -11.01
C MET A 1 -4.20 -8.76 -12.07
N ASN A 2 -5.52 -8.85 -11.86
CA ASN A 2 -6.53 -8.38 -12.84
C ASN A 2 -7.26 -7.15 -12.28
N GLU A 3 -7.24 -6.03 -13.02
CA GLU A 3 -7.88 -4.77 -12.63
C GLU A 3 -9.38 -4.92 -12.33
N SER A 4 -10.12 -5.66 -13.15
CA SER A 4 -11.56 -5.87 -13.01
C SER A 4 -11.89 -6.62 -11.72
N SER A 5 -11.13 -7.68 -11.42
CA SER A 5 -11.27 -8.43 -10.17
C SER A 5 -10.94 -7.56 -8.94
N LEU A 6 -9.90 -6.72 -9.04
CA LEU A 6 -9.52 -5.79 -7.98
C LEU A 6 -10.61 -4.75 -7.72
N LYS A 7 -11.11 -4.10 -8.77
CA LYS A 7 -12.22 -3.13 -8.66
C LYS A 7 -13.44 -3.77 -8.00
N LYS A 8 -13.79 -4.99 -8.41
CA LYS A 8 -14.90 -5.73 -7.81
C LYS A 8 -14.68 -6.00 -6.32
N ALA A 9 -13.48 -6.43 -5.91
CA ALA A 9 -13.18 -6.69 -4.49
C ALA A 9 -13.24 -5.41 -3.63
N LEU A 10 -12.84 -4.27 -4.20
CA LEU A 10 -12.80 -2.99 -3.50
C LEU A 10 -14.13 -2.22 -3.48
N THR A 11 -15.16 -2.67 -4.20
CA THR A 11 -16.47 -1.97 -4.28
C THR A 11 -17.13 -1.68 -2.94
N LYS A 12 -16.87 -2.51 -1.92
CA LYS A 12 -17.46 -2.35 -0.58
C LYS A 12 -16.68 -1.42 0.34
N ILE A 13 -15.52 -0.92 -0.10
CA ILE A 13 -14.63 -0.08 0.69
C ILE A 13 -14.82 1.38 0.25
N ASN A 14 -14.92 2.28 1.22
CA ASN A 14 -15.01 3.71 0.95
C ASN A 14 -13.63 4.28 0.61
N LEU A 15 -13.22 4.14 -0.64
CA LEU A 15 -11.96 4.71 -1.15
C LEU A 15 -12.18 6.14 -1.65
N GLY A 16 -11.17 7.00 -1.45
CA GLY A 16 -11.15 8.34 -2.05
C GLY A 16 -10.97 8.32 -3.57
N GLY A 17 -10.44 7.22 -4.10
CA GLY A 17 -10.22 6.94 -5.50
C GLY A 17 -9.32 5.70 -5.67
N LEU A 18 -9.33 5.10 -6.86
CA LEU A 18 -8.46 3.98 -7.21
C LEU A 18 -7.72 4.27 -8.51
N ARG A 19 -6.40 4.13 -8.50
CA ARG A 19 -5.56 4.07 -9.71
C ARG A 19 -4.87 2.73 -9.77
N TYR A 20 -5.06 2.03 -10.88
CA TYR A 20 -4.41 0.76 -11.16
C TYR A 20 -3.42 0.93 -12.31
N PHE A 21 -2.26 0.31 -12.19
CA PHE A 21 -1.23 0.25 -13.22
C PHE A 21 -0.83 -1.19 -13.47
N ASP A 22 -0.71 -1.59 -14.74
CA ASP A 22 -0.12 -2.88 -15.08
C ASP A 22 1.38 -2.91 -14.70
N SER A 23 2.09 -1.80 -14.93
CA SER A 23 3.48 -1.61 -14.54
C SER A 23 3.74 -0.13 -14.26
N THR A 24 4.55 0.16 -13.24
CA THR A 24 5.00 1.52 -12.90
C THR A 24 6.44 1.49 -12.37
N GLY A 25 7.08 2.66 -12.26
CA GLY A 25 8.33 2.79 -11.52
C GLY A 25 8.10 2.45 -10.04
N SER A 26 7.18 3.16 -9.39
CA SER A 26 6.89 3.03 -7.96
C SER A 26 5.47 3.53 -7.66
N THR A 27 4.64 2.70 -7.04
CA THR A 27 3.29 3.11 -6.60
C THR A 27 3.34 4.26 -5.61
N ASN A 28 4.44 4.38 -4.85
CA ASN A 28 4.62 5.46 -3.89
C ASN A 28 4.86 6.81 -4.60
N ASP A 29 5.56 6.81 -5.74
CA ASP A 29 5.79 8.03 -6.52
C ASP A 29 4.50 8.51 -7.19
N GLU A 30 3.74 7.58 -7.76
CA GLU A 30 2.41 7.84 -8.29
C GLU A 30 1.47 8.38 -7.22
N ALA A 31 1.51 7.81 -6.01
CA ALA A 31 0.70 8.27 -4.89
C ALA A 31 1.11 9.66 -4.42
N LEU A 32 2.41 9.97 -4.34
CA LEU A 32 2.90 11.31 -4.00
C LEU A 32 2.47 12.35 -5.03
N ALA A 33 2.63 12.06 -6.31
CA ALA A 33 2.20 12.95 -7.40
C ALA A 33 0.69 13.19 -7.36
N TRP A 34 -0.10 12.14 -7.12
CA TRP A 34 -1.55 12.27 -7.02
C TRP A 34 -1.98 13.05 -5.76
N ALA A 35 -1.33 12.81 -4.62
CA ALA A 35 -1.58 13.54 -3.38
C ALA A 35 -1.30 15.05 -3.54
N ALA A 36 -0.20 15.40 -4.22
CA ALA A 36 0.14 16.78 -4.59
C ALA A 36 -0.91 17.40 -5.53
N GLY A 37 -1.44 16.61 -6.46
CA GLY A 37 -2.56 16.98 -7.33
C GLY A 37 -3.94 16.99 -6.65
N GLY A 38 -4.02 16.85 -5.33
CA GLY A 38 -5.28 16.98 -4.59
C GLY A 38 -6.07 15.67 -4.40
N ALA A 39 -5.42 14.50 -4.45
CA ALA A 39 -6.08 13.23 -4.15
C ALA A 39 -6.82 13.29 -2.79
N LYS A 40 -8.02 12.69 -2.76
CA LYS A 40 -8.82 12.57 -1.54
C LYS A 40 -8.15 11.63 -0.53
N ASP A 41 -8.53 11.76 0.73
CA ASP A 41 -8.14 10.79 1.77
C ASP A 41 -8.60 9.38 1.36
N PHE A 42 -7.85 8.35 1.76
CA PHE A 42 -8.05 6.95 1.36
C PHE A 42 -7.98 6.68 -0.15
N SER A 43 -7.31 7.52 -0.93
CA SER A 43 -7.04 7.21 -2.34
C SER A 43 -5.95 6.13 -2.44
N LEU A 44 -6.18 5.12 -3.29
CA LEU A 44 -5.34 3.94 -3.40
C LEU A 44 -4.68 3.86 -4.78
N VAL A 45 -3.37 3.67 -4.80
CA VAL A 45 -2.60 3.29 -5.99
C VAL A 45 -2.22 1.82 -5.87
N VAL A 46 -2.42 1.05 -6.94
CA VAL A 46 -2.02 -0.37 -7.03
C VAL A 46 -1.27 -0.61 -8.33
N ALA A 47 -0.23 -1.44 -8.28
CA ALA A 47 0.44 -1.94 -9.46
C ALA A 47 0.68 -3.45 -9.41
N ASP A 48 0.62 -4.11 -10.56
CA ASP A 48 1.01 -5.52 -10.70
C ASP A 48 2.53 -5.68 -10.82
N GLU A 49 3.23 -4.65 -11.30
CA GLU A 49 4.69 -4.61 -11.42
C GLU A 49 5.27 -3.25 -10.96
N GLN A 50 6.39 -3.30 -10.23
CA GLN A 50 7.24 -2.14 -9.97
C GLN A 50 8.67 -2.38 -10.46
N THR A 51 9.15 -1.47 -11.31
CA THR A 51 10.48 -1.52 -11.90
C THR A 51 11.53 -0.72 -11.13
N GLN A 52 11.09 0.25 -10.31
CA GLN A 52 11.94 1.18 -9.56
C GLN A 52 11.42 1.37 -8.12
N GLY A 53 10.83 0.32 -7.53
CA GLY A 53 10.31 0.37 -6.17
C GLY A 53 11.43 0.62 -5.15
N ARG A 54 11.11 1.37 -4.09
CA ARG A 54 12.05 1.74 -3.03
C ARG A 54 11.54 1.31 -1.66
N GLY A 55 12.36 0.53 -0.97
CA GLY A 55 12.19 0.18 0.43
C GLY A 55 12.90 1.15 1.38
N ARG A 56 12.81 0.86 2.68
CA ARG A 56 13.51 1.63 3.72
C ARG A 56 15.01 1.54 3.57
N LEU A 57 15.71 2.60 3.98
CA LEU A 57 17.17 2.72 3.96
C LEU A 57 17.75 2.54 2.55
N ASN A 58 17.06 3.12 1.56
CA ASN A 58 17.45 3.11 0.14
C ASN A 58 17.61 1.72 -0.49
N ARG A 59 16.97 0.69 0.09
CA ARG A 59 16.95 -0.65 -0.48
C ARG A 59 16.02 -0.68 -1.70
N THR A 60 16.44 -1.35 -2.76
CA THR A 60 15.59 -1.57 -3.93
C THR A 60 14.49 -2.57 -3.59
N TRP A 61 13.26 -2.27 -4.00
CA TRP A 61 12.12 -3.17 -3.89
C TRP A 61 11.64 -3.52 -5.30
N PHE A 62 12.01 -4.70 -5.78
CA PHE A 62 11.54 -5.19 -7.08
C PHE A 62 10.24 -5.96 -6.91
N THR A 63 9.26 -5.70 -7.76
CA THR A 63 7.99 -6.44 -7.76
C THR A 63 7.72 -6.91 -9.18
N PRO A 64 8.21 -8.09 -9.57
CA PRO A 64 7.88 -8.66 -10.86
C PRO A 64 6.37 -8.91 -10.99
N LYS A 65 5.88 -8.93 -12.22
CA LYS A 65 4.46 -9.12 -12.51
C LYS A 65 3.91 -10.40 -11.87
N GLY A 66 2.79 -10.30 -11.15
CA GLY A 66 2.09 -11.43 -10.56
C GLY A 66 2.74 -12.07 -9.34
N THR A 67 3.87 -11.54 -8.83
CA THR A 67 4.54 -12.12 -7.65
C THR A 67 4.11 -11.52 -6.33
N ALA A 68 3.66 -10.26 -6.33
CA ALA A 68 3.17 -9.57 -5.15
C ALA A 68 2.22 -8.43 -5.52
N ILE A 69 1.56 -7.87 -4.50
CA ILE A 69 0.73 -6.67 -4.65
C ILE A 69 1.56 -5.47 -4.23
N ALA A 70 1.91 -4.60 -5.18
CA ALA A 70 2.45 -3.28 -4.86
C ALA A 70 1.29 -2.31 -4.68
N MET A 71 1.22 -1.63 -3.54
CA MET A 71 0.17 -0.65 -3.28
C MET A 71 0.63 0.51 -2.40
N SER A 72 -0.01 1.65 -2.56
CA SER A 72 0.24 2.86 -1.74
C SER A 72 -1.09 3.56 -1.45
N LEU A 73 -1.40 3.71 -0.16
CA LEU A 73 -2.61 4.35 0.33
C LEU A 73 -2.29 5.77 0.81
N ILE A 74 -3.01 6.74 0.26
CA ILE A 74 -2.89 8.15 0.64
C ILE A 74 -3.73 8.38 1.89
N LEU A 75 -3.09 8.84 2.96
CA LEU A 75 -3.74 9.23 4.21
C LEU A 75 -3.57 10.73 4.46
N ARG A 76 -4.64 11.42 4.85
CA ARG A 76 -4.64 12.82 5.27
C ARG A 76 -4.96 12.90 6.77
N PRO A 77 -3.97 12.63 7.64
CA PRO A 77 -4.19 12.53 9.08
C PRO A 77 -4.69 13.85 9.67
N THR A 78 -5.67 13.75 10.55
CA THR A 78 -6.16 14.88 11.35
C THR A 78 -5.06 15.37 12.31
N PRO A 79 -5.14 16.61 12.84
CA PRO A 79 -4.14 17.11 13.79
C PRO A 79 -3.82 16.16 14.97
N PRO A 80 -4.81 15.51 15.62
CA PRO A 80 -4.54 14.53 16.68
C PRO A 80 -3.87 13.23 16.18
N MET A 81 -4.08 12.83 14.94
CA MET A 81 -3.39 11.66 14.37
C MET A 81 -1.93 11.95 14.06
N ARG A 82 -1.59 13.21 13.72
CA ARG A 82 -0.22 13.61 13.38
C ARG A 82 0.77 13.44 14.53
N THR A 83 0.33 13.57 15.78
CA THR A 83 1.18 13.34 16.97
C THR A 83 1.50 11.87 17.22
N HIS A 84 0.81 10.94 16.54
CA HIS A 84 0.93 9.50 16.76
C HIS A 84 1.24 8.70 15.48
N LEU A 85 1.75 9.35 14.44
CA LEU A 85 2.00 8.74 13.12
C LEU A 85 2.77 7.42 13.19
N SER A 86 3.84 7.35 14.00
CA SER A 86 4.63 6.12 14.15
C SER A 86 3.80 4.94 14.68
N ARG A 87 2.85 5.20 15.59
CA ARG A 87 1.94 4.17 16.12
C ARG A 87 0.90 3.78 15.08
N THR A 88 0.35 4.76 14.36
CA THR A 88 -0.62 4.51 13.28
C THR A 88 -0.04 3.63 12.18
N VAL A 89 1.20 3.88 11.75
CA VAL A 89 1.92 3.04 10.77
C VAL A 89 2.16 1.63 11.33
N GLY A 90 2.53 1.52 12.61
CA GLY A 90 2.70 0.22 13.28
C GLY A 90 1.41 -0.61 13.32
N LEU A 91 0.27 0.01 13.63
CA LEU A 91 -1.04 -0.65 13.65
C LEU A 91 -1.47 -1.12 12.25
N ALA A 92 -1.22 -0.30 11.22
CA ALA A 92 -1.48 -0.69 9.84
C ALA A 92 -0.66 -1.94 9.45
N ALA A 93 0.64 -1.96 9.80
CA ALA A 93 1.49 -3.12 9.55
C ALA A 93 1.01 -4.38 10.29
N LEU A 94 0.58 -4.25 11.55
CA LEU A 94 0.03 -5.37 12.33
C LEU A 94 -1.23 -5.93 11.67
N SER A 95 -2.15 -5.07 11.20
CA SER A 95 -3.39 -5.52 10.56
C SER A 95 -3.14 -6.35 9.28
N ILE A 96 -2.10 -6.02 8.51
CA ILE A 96 -1.71 -6.76 7.31
C ILE A 96 -1.12 -8.12 7.69
N ALA A 97 -0.27 -8.16 8.73
CA ALA A 97 0.32 -9.40 9.21
C ALA A 97 -0.76 -10.35 9.74
N ASP A 98 -1.67 -9.85 10.59
CA ASP A 98 -2.78 -10.64 11.14
C ASP A 98 -3.65 -11.25 10.04
N PHE A 99 -3.95 -10.47 8.99
CA PHE A 99 -4.67 -10.97 7.82
C PHE A 99 -3.90 -12.10 7.10
N GLN A 100 -2.59 -11.94 6.89
CA GLN A 100 -1.77 -13.01 6.31
C GLN A 100 -1.75 -14.27 7.19
N PHE A 101 -1.61 -14.14 8.52
CA PHE A 101 -1.65 -15.29 9.44
C PHE A 101 -3.00 -16.00 9.45
N SER A 102 -4.12 -15.27 9.36
CA SER A 102 -5.44 -15.90 9.28
C SER A 102 -5.63 -16.73 8.01
N ASN A 103 -4.90 -16.41 6.95
CA ASN A 103 -4.96 -17.09 5.65
C ASN A 103 -3.80 -18.08 5.42
N THR A 104 -2.79 -18.12 6.28
CA THR A 104 -1.67 -19.06 6.16
C THR A 104 -1.36 -19.71 7.50
N ALA A 105 -1.48 -21.03 7.57
CA ALA A 105 -1.18 -21.83 8.77
C ALA A 105 0.31 -21.87 9.17
N LYS A 106 1.15 -20.91 8.75
CA LYS A 106 2.58 -20.85 9.06
C LYS A 106 2.93 -19.55 9.77
N LYS A 107 3.55 -19.67 10.94
CA LYS A 107 4.10 -18.53 11.71
C LYS A 107 5.25 -17.86 10.92
N GLN A 108 4.99 -16.75 10.23
CA GLN A 108 6.04 -15.82 9.81
C GLN A 108 6.56 -14.99 10.99
N LYS A 109 7.86 -14.68 11.01
CA LYS A 109 8.47 -13.76 11.98
C LYS A 109 8.24 -12.33 11.52
N PHE A 110 7.66 -11.51 12.38
CA PHE A 110 7.57 -10.06 12.17
C PHE A 110 8.96 -9.46 12.46
N GLU A 111 9.63 -8.89 11.45
CA GLU A 111 10.86 -8.13 11.66
C GLU A 111 10.49 -6.65 11.89
N HIS A 112 10.85 -6.13 13.07
CA HIS A 112 10.57 -4.74 13.43
C HIS A 112 11.41 -3.76 12.58
N PRO A 113 10.87 -2.58 12.23
CA PRO A 113 11.60 -1.57 11.47
C PRO A 113 12.50 -0.72 12.37
N PHE A 114 13.52 -1.31 12.97
CA PHE A 114 14.63 -0.58 13.59
C PHE A 114 15.96 -1.22 13.22
#